data_AF-A0A819UBT5-F1
#
_entry.id   AF-A0A819UBT5-F1
#
_cell.length_a   1.000
_cell.length_b   1.000
_cell.length_c   1.000
_cell.angle_alpha   90.00
_cell.angle_beta   90.00
_cell.angle_gamma   90.00
#
_symmetry.space_group_name_H-M   'P 1'
#
loop_
_entity.id
_entity.type
_entity.pdbx_description
1 polymer ?
#
loop_
_entity_poly.entity_id
_entity_poly.type
_entity_poly.pdbx_seq_one_letter_code
_entity_poly.pdbx_strand_id
1 'polypeptide(L)'
;MCESLKNVARECDHDTNPMSSVPKRCTPDAASNEQNLNQLPPTYMYSVIFKDIVLEIDDYDANSINALEIYCEKQNIPDEEINDLKRKYHKKSPVWWYACEMFLYGMLNHGLRSLDMEAMSRLGFLFEVFIFN
;
A
#
# COMPACT_ATOMS: atom_id res chain seq x y z
N MET A 1 27.96 12.41 11.38
CA MET A 1 26.85 11.74 10.67
C MET A 1 27.48 10.83 9.62
N CYS A 2 27.22 9.52 9.69
CA CYS A 2 28.10 8.47 9.18
C CYS A 2 27.91 8.20 7.68
N GLU A 3 29.01 8.16 6.91
CA GLU A 3 28.99 7.85 5.47
C GLU A 3 28.40 6.47 5.13
N SER A 4 28.35 5.54 6.09
CA SER A 4 27.70 4.24 5.92
C SER A 4 26.20 4.33 5.61
N LEU A 5 25.50 5.39 6.03
CA LEU A 5 24.09 5.59 5.68
C LEU A 5 23.89 6.01 4.21
N LYS A 6 24.89 6.65 3.58
CA LYS A 6 24.81 7.11 2.19
C LYS A 6 24.91 5.97 1.18
N ASN A 7 25.54 4.86 1.54
CA ASN A 7 25.70 3.72 0.64
C ASN A 7 24.49 2.78 0.69
N VAL A 8 23.86 2.59 1.85
CA VAL A 8 22.62 1.79 1.97
C VAL A 8 21.46 2.45 1.22
N ALA A 9 21.36 3.77 1.27
CA ALA A 9 20.36 4.51 0.48
C ALA A 9 20.54 4.38 -1.04
N ARG A 10 21.75 4.04 -1.52
CA ARG A 10 22.05 3.91 -2.96
C ARG A 10 21.76 2.52 -3.53
N GLU A 11 21.67 1.48 -2.69
CA GLU A 11 21.36 0.12 -3.15
C GLU A 11 19.85 -0.14 -3.28
N CYS A 12 18.99 0.67 -2.65
CA CYS A 12 17.53 0.59 -2.79
C CYS A 12 16.94 1.44 -3.94
N ASP A 13 17.78 2.11 -4.73
CA ASP A 13 17.37 3.13 -5.71
C ASP A 13 17.17 2.57 -7.13
N HIS A 14 17.04 1.24 -7.29
CA HIS A 14 16.92 0.59 -8.60
C HIS A 14 15.50 0.49 -9.18
N ASP A 15 14.47 0.94 -8.47
CA ASP A 15 13.08 1.00 -8.97
C ASP A 15 12.42 2.37 -8.76
N THR A 16 13.20 3.44 -8.81
CA THR A 16 12.69 4.81 -8.69
C THR A 16 12.10 5.27 -10.03
N ASN A 17 11.02 4.62 -10.47
CA ASN A 17 10.13 5.20 -11.46
C ASN A 17 9.20 6.18 -10.71
N PRO A 18 9.28 7.50 -10.96
CA PRO A 18 8.51 8.48 -10.23
C PRO A 18 7.03 8.13 -10.31
N MET A 19 6.35 8.07 -9.16
CA MET A 19 4.90 7.97 -9.15
C MET A 19 4.35 9.24 -9.82
N SER A 20 3.88 9.13 -11.05
CA SER A 20 3.28 10.25 -11.77
C SER A 20 2.06 10.71 -10.96
N SER A 21 2.15 11.88 -10.35
CA SER A 21 1.04 12.47 -9.62
C SER A 21 -0.14 12.65 -10.56
N VAL A 22 -1.24 11.94 -10.31
CA VAL A 22 -2.52 12.26 -10.95
C VAL A 22 -2.89 13.67 -10.51
N PRO A 23 -3.26 14.58 -11.43
CA PRO A 23 -3.66 15.93 -11.07
C PRO A 23 -4.76 15.88 -10.00
N LYS A 24 -4.69 16.82 -9.05
CA LYS A 24 -5.56 16.98 -7.87
C LYS A 24 -7.08 17.13 -8.15
N ARG A 25 -7.51 16.92 -9.40
CA ARG A 25 -8.89 17.00 -9.89
C ARG A 25 -9.58 15.64 -9.97
N CYS A 26 -8.93 14.57 -9.53
CA CYS A 26 -9.47 13.20 -9.60
C CYS A 26 -9.92 12.65 -8.23
N THR A 27 -9.98 13.46 -7.17
CA THR A 27 -10.65 13.06 -5.93
C THR A 27 -12.15 13.36 -6.03
N PRO A 28 -13.05 12.48 -5.54
CA PRO A 28 -14.49 12.59 -5.78
C PRO A 28 -15.17 13.79 -5.12
N ASP A 29 -14.47 14.50 -4.22
CA ASP A 29 -15.07 15.51 -3.37
C ASP A 29 -14.80 16.93 -3.88
N ALA A 30 -15.41 17.26 -5.02
CA ALA A 30 -15.86 18.62 -5.32
C ALA A 30 -16.79 18.61 -6.53
N ALA A 31 -18.02 19.06 -6.32
CA ALA A 31 -18.94 19.39 -7.40
C ALA A 31 -18.25 20.29 -8.45
N SER A 32 -18.57 20.05 -9.72
CA SER A 32 -18.11 20.75 -10.95
C SER A 32 -16.81 20.25 -11.61
N ASN A 33 -16.94 19.15 -12.36
CA ASN A 33 -16.83 19.18 -13.82
C ASN A 33 -16.88 17.74 -14.36
N GLU A 34 -17.84 17.45 -15.24
CA GLU A 34 -17.87 16.26 -16.11
C GLU A 34 -16.71 16.25 -17.15
N GLN A 35 -15.57 16.85 -16.81
CA GLN A 35 -14.43 16.96 -17.70
C GLN A 35 -13.50 15.78 -17.47
N ASN A 36 -13.65 14.79 -18.38
CA ASN A 36 -12.63 13.83 -18.79
C ASN A 36 -12.43 12.55 -17.97
N LEU A 37 -13.52 11.93 -17.47
CA LEU A 37 -13.49 10.50 -17.10
C LEU A 37 -12.98 9.62 -18.27
N ASN A 38 -13.26 10.03 -19.51
CA ASN A 38 -12.79 9.37 -20.74
C ASN A 38 -11.26 9.42 -20.97
N GLN A 39 -10.52 10.20 -20.17
CA GLN A 39 -9.05 10.28 -20.27
C GLN A 39 -8.35 9.49 -19.16
N LEU A 40 -9.09 8.94 -18.21
CA LEU A 40 -8.50 8.13 -17.16
C LEU A 40 -8.05 6.79 -17.75
N PRO A 41 -6.86 6.31 -17.36
CA PRO A 41 -6.44 4.97 -17.71
C PRO A 41 -7.49 3.95 -17.21
N PRO A 42 -7.78 2.87 -17.97
CA PRO A 42 -8.69 1.82 -17.51
C PRO A 42 -8.32 1.23 -16.13
N THR A 43 -7.03 1.26 -15.78
CA THR A 43 -6.52 0.86 -14.46
C THR A 43 -7.09 1.66 -13.30
N TYR A 44 -7.53 2.90 -13.54
CA TYR A 44 -8.24 3.70 -12.54
C TYR A 44 -9.55 3.01 -12.12
N MET A 45 -10.36 2.56 -13.08
CA MET A 45 -11.62 1.87 -12.79
C MET A 45 -11.37 0.58 -12.02
N TYR A 46 -10.34 -0.19 -12.39
CA TYR A 46 -9.97 -1.40 -11.65
C TYR A 46 -9.50 -1.10 -10.23
N SER A 47 -8.76 -0.01 -10.01
CA SER A 47 -8.31 0.39 -8.67
C SER A 47 -9.47 0.82 -7.77
N VAL A 48 -10.48 1.51 -8.31
CA VAL A 48 -11.70 1.89 -7.56
C VAL A 48 -12.50 0.65 -7.19
N ILE A 49 -12.79 -0.24 -8.14
CA ILE A 49 -13.53 -1.48 -7.88
C ILE A 49 -12.79 -2.36 -6.88
N PHE A 50 -11.47 -2.48 -7.01
CA PHE A 50 -10.66 -3.24 -6.08
C PHE A 50 -10.70 -2.65 -4.66
N LYS A 51 -10.57 -1.33 -4.53
CA LYS A 51 -10.71 -0.64 -3.25
C LYS A 51 -12.06 -0.96 -2.61
N ASP A 52 -13.15 -0.84 -3.36
CA ASP A 52 -14.50 -1.09 -2.85
C ASP A 52 -14.66 -2.55 -2.40
N ILE A 53 -14.18 -3.52 -3.18
CA ILE A 53 -14.19 -4.94 -2.81
C ILE A 53 -13.40 -5.19 -1.54
N VAL A 54 -12.18 -4.64 -1.43
CA VAL A 54 -11.33 -4.85 -0.25
C VAL A 54 -11.93 -4.23 1.00
N LEU A 55 -12.59 -3.08 0.89
CA LEU A 55 -13.26 -2.44 2.01
C LEU A 55 -14.53 -3.18 2.48
N GLU A 56 -15.13 -4.02 1.63
CA GLU A 56 -16.21 -4.93 2.02
C GLU A 56 -15.71 -6.18 2.77
N ILE A 57 -14.40 -6.44 2.79
CA ILE A 57 -13.80 -7.55 3.56
C ILE A 57 -13.69 -7.12 5.03
N ASP A 58 -14.76 -7.38 5.79
CA ASP A 58 -14.95 -6.91 7.17
C ASP A 58 -14.21 -7.75 8.24
N ASP A 59 -13.02 -8.28 7.95
CA ASP A 59 -12.39 -9.28 8.85
C ASP A 59 -10.84 -9.32 8.80
N TYR A 60 -10.20 -8.18 9.10
CA TYR A 60 -8.75 -8.14 9.39
C TYR A 60 -8.47 -8.60 10.83
N ASP A 61 -8.80 -9.86 11.11
CA ASP A 61 -8.67 -10.52 12.41
C ASP A 61 -7.27 -11.17 12.63
N ALA A 62 -7.13 -12.00 13.66
CA ALA A 62 -5.90 -12.75 13.94
C ALA A 62 -5.49 -13.74 12.83
N ASN A 63 -6.43 -14.18 11.97
CA ASN A 63 -6.12 -15.05 10.83
C ASN A 63 -5.53 -14.24 9.67
N SER A 64 -5.97 -12.99 9.48
CA SER A 64 -5.43 -12.09 8.46
C SER A 64 -3.94 -11.79 8.67
N ILE A 65 -3.51 -11.57 9.92
CA ILE A 65 -2.09 -11.31 10.26
C ILE A 65 -1.20 -12.55 10.09
N ASN A 66 -1.72 -13.75 10.38
CA ASN A 66 -0.99 -15.00 10.14
C ASN A 66 -0.83 -15.26 8.63
N ALA A 67 -1.88 -15.02 7.85
CA ALA A 67 -1.79 -15.12 6.40
C ALA A 67 -0.82 -14.09 5.79
N LEU A 68 -0.75 -12.88 6.36
CA LEU A 68 0.24 -11.86 5.99
C LEU A 68 1.67 -12.28 6.38
N GLU A 69 1.88 -12.88 7.55
CA GLU A 69 3.17 -13.44 7.97
C GLU A 69 3.68 -14.48 6.97
N ILE A 70 2.86 -15.49 6.63
CA ILE A 70 3.23 -16.52 5.65
C ILE A 70 3.54 -15.90 4.29
N TYR A 71 2.82 -14.85 3.89
CA TYR A 71 3.11 -14.13 2.66
C TYR A 71 4.46 -13.40 2.74
N CYS A 72 4.76 -12.73 3.85
CA CYS A 72 6.02 -12.02 4.05
C CYS A 72 7.23 -12.96 4.06
N GLU A 73 7.12 -14.14 4.67
CA GLU A 73 8.14 -15.19 4.64
C GLU A 73 8.46 -15.61 3.20
N LYS A 74 7.42 -15.81 2.37
CA LYS A 74 7.59 -16.13 0.94
C LYS A 74 8.24 -15.02 0.13
N GLN A 75 8.05 -13.76 0.54
CA GLN A 75 8.69 -12.59 -0.06
C GLN A 75 10.11 -12.34 0.48
N ASN A 76 10.64 -13.23 1.33
CA ASN A 76 11.95 -13.10 1.98
C ASN A 76 12.08 -11.83 2.83
N ILE A 77 10.99 -11.38 3.44
CA ILE A 77 11.05 -10.29 4.44
C ILE A 77 11.76 -10.82 5.69
N PRO A 78 12.68 -10.07 6.30
CA PRO A 78 13.38 -10.52 7.49
C PRO A 78 12.44 -10.83 8.66
N ASP A 79 12.71 -11.93 9.39
CA ASP A 79 11.92 -12.34 10.55
C ASP A 79 11.79 -11.23 11.62
N GLU A 80 12.81 -10.37 11.76
CA GLU A 80 12.78 -9.25 12.70
C GLU A 80 11.67 -8.24 12.33
N GLU A 81 11.50 -7.94 11.05
CA GLU A 81 10.46 -7.02 10.55
C GLU A 81 9.07 -7.64 10.68
N ILE A 82 8.93 -8.94 10.38
CA ILE A 82 7.69 -9.70 10.55
C ILE A 82 7.29 -9.73 12.04
N ASN A 83 8.23 -9.99 12.94
CA ASN A 83 7.99 -9.99 14.37
C ASN A 83 7.60 -8.61 14.91
N ASP A 84 8.22 -7.54 14.40
CA ASP A 84 7.84 -6.18 14.76
C ASP A 84 6.43 -5.82 14.28
N LEU A 85 6.09 -6.23 13.05
CA LEU A 85 4.72 -6.12 12.51
C LEU A 85 3.72 -6.79 13.45
N LYS A 86 3.88 -8.07 13.76
CA LYS A 86 2.96 -8.82 14.64
C LYS A 86 2.77 -8.15 16.00
N ARG A 87 3.85 -7.65 16.60
CA ARG A 87 3.82 -6.99 17.91
C ARG A 87 3.08 -5.65 17.89
N LYS A 88 3.12 -4.93 16.78
CA LYS A 88 2.58 -3.57 16.63
C LYS A 88 1.25 -3.52 15.87
N TYR A 89 0.86 -4.59 15.19
CA TYR A 89 -0.27 -4.64 14.25
C TYR A 89 -1.53 -3.98 14.82
N HIS A 90 -2.02 -4.47 15.97
CA HIS A 90 -3.21 -3.92 16.65
C HIS A 90 -2.97 -2.60 17.42
N LYS A 91 -1.73 -2.12 17.49
CA LYS A 91 -1.36 -0.91 18.26
C LYS A 91 -1.22 0.33 17.37
N LYS A 92 -1.27 0.15 16.06
CA LYS A 92 -0.96 1.17 15.06
C LYS A 92 -2.11 1.25 14.06
N SER A 93 -2.45 2.46 13.66
CA SER A 93 -3.45 2.66 12.62
C SER A 93 -2.88 2.27 11.26
N PRO A 94 -3.73 1.88 10.30
CA PRO A 94 -3.36 1.74 8.89
C PRO A 94 -2.57 2.94 8.34
N VAL A 95 -2.95 4.17 8.73
CA VAL A 95 -2.24 5.42 8.32
C VAL A 95 -0.80 5.40 8.78
N TRP A 96 -0.55 4.93 10.00
CA TRP A 96 0.80 4.87 10.56
C TRP A 96 1.67 3.87 9.78
N TRP A 97 1.12 2.71 9.42
CA TRP A 97 1.82 1.72 8.62
C TRP A 97 2.15 2.21 7.20
N TYR A 98 1.28 3.02 6.60
CA TYR A 98 1.54 3.64 5.31
C TYR A 98 2.57 4.78 5.39
N ALA A 99 2.56 5.56 6.48
CA ALA A 99 3.44 6.73 6.65
C ALA A 99 4.84 6.35 7.15
N CYS A 100 4.99 5.23 7.85
CA CYS A 100 6.30 4.74 8.23
C CYS A 100 6.95 4.01 7.04
N GLU A 101 8.13 4.47 6.62
CA GLU A 101 8.98 3.81 5.61
C GLU A 101 9.46 2.44 6.10
N MET A 102 8.56 1.46 6.10
CA MET A 102 8.83 0.06 6.39
C MET A 102 8.48 -0.79 5.17
N PHE A 103 8.82 -2.08 5.20
CA PHE A 103 8.59 -3.00 4.09
C PHE A 103 7.14 -3.00 3.57
N LEU A 104 6.14 -2.79 4.44
CA LEU A 104 4.72 -2.74 4.05
C LEU A 104 4.40 -1.61 3.07
N TYR A 105 5.01 -0.44 3.19
CA TYR A 105 4.83 0.67 2.24
C TYR A 105 5.37 0.29 0.86
N GLY A 106 6.59 -0.26 0.81
CA GLY A 106 7.19 -0.71 -0.44
C GLY A 106 6.38 -1.82 -1.10
N MET A 107 5.95 -2.82 -0.31
CA MET A 107 5.15 -3.95 -0.76
C MET A 107 3.78 -3.52 -1.30
N LEU A 108 3.08 -2.62 -0.60
CA LEU A 108 1.79 -2.10 -1.06
C LEU A 108 1.93 -1.31 -2.36
N ASN A 109 2.90 -0.40 -2.44
CA ASN A 109 3.10 0.41 -3.65
C ASN A 109 3.57 -0.43 -4.84
N HIS A 110 4.37 -1.46 -4.62
CA HIS A 110 4.72 -2.41 -5.66
C HIS A 110 3.46 -3.15 -6.14
N GLY A 111 2.66 -3.71 -5.23
CA GLY A 111 1.42 -4.40 -5.57
C GLY A 111 0.43 -3.52 -6.34
N LEU A 112 0.26 -2.27 -5.92
CA LEU A 112 -0.58 -1.29 -6.62
C LEU A 112 -0.09 -1.00 -8.04
N ARG A 113 1.23 -0.88 -8.25
CA ARG A 113 1.82 -0.61 -9.58
C ARG A 113 1.73 -1.81 -10.51
N SER A 114 1.88 -3.02 -9.96
CA SER A 114 1.82 -4.28 -10.73
C SER A 114 0.42 -4.86 -10.85
N LEU A 115 -0.57 -4.29 -10.15
CA LEU A 115 -1.92 -4.86 -9.97
C LEU A 115 -1.86 -6.29 -9.40
N ASP A 116 -0.92 -6.56 -8.50
CA ASP A 116 -0.80 -7.83 -7.81
C ASP A 116 -1.91 -7.97 -6.75
N MET A 117 -2.99 -8.64 -7.14
CA MET A 117 -4.15 -8.87 -6.29
C MET A 117 -3.83 -9.71 -5.05
N GLU A 118 -2.82 -10.59 -5.09
CA GLU A 118 -2.42 -11.35 -3.90
C GLU A 118 -1.76 -10.39 -2.89
N ALA A 119 -0.79 -9.59 -3.33
CA ALA A 119 -0.16 -8.58 -2.46
C ALA A 119 -1.19 -7.60 -1.90
N MET A 120 -2.04 -7.05 -2.76
CA MET A 120 -3.00 -6.02 -2.38
C MET A 120 -4.09 -6.55 -1.44
N SER A 121 -4.56 -7.80 -1.60
CA SER A 121 -5.54 -8.40 -0.68
C SER A 121 -4.95 -8.70 0.71
N ARG A 122 -3.69 -9.16 0.77
CA ARG A 122 -2.96 -9.39 2.04
C ARG A 122 -2.71 -8.09 2.81
N LEU A 123 -2.56 -6.98 2.08
CA LEU A 123 -2.32 -5.65 2.63
C LEU A 123 -3.60 -4.81 2.74
N GLY A 124 -4.76 -5.41 2.52
CA GLY A 124 -6.01 -4.67 2.40
C GLY A 124 -6.41 -3.88 3.66
N PHE A 125 -5.91 -4.25 4.85
CA PHE A 125 -6.07 -3.48 6.09
C PHE A 125 -5.50 -2.05 5.99
N LEU A 126 -4.56 -1.82 5.06
CA LEU A 126 -4.01 -0.49 4.77
C LEU A 126 -4.98 0.40 3.99
N PHE A 127 -6.01 -0.17 3.35
CA PHE A 127 -6.93 0.58 2.50
C PHE A 127 -8.02 1.33 3.27
N GLU A 128 -8.27 0.98 4.53
CA GLU A 128 -9.14 1.75 5.44
C GLU A 128 -8.71 3.23 5.54
N VAL A 129 -7.44 3.55 5.25
CA VAL A 129 -6.90 4.91 5.20
C VAL A 129 -7.51 5.78 4.10
N PHE A 130 -7.91 5.20 2.97
CA PHE A 130 -8.34 5.94 1.78
C PHE A 130 -9.84 6.31 1.80
N ILE A 131 -10.50 6.25 2.96
CA ILE A 131 -11.92 6.63 3.14
C ILE A 131 -12.11 8.12 3.49
N PHE A 132 -11.07 8.87 3.88
CA PHE A 132 -11.23 10.26 4.38
C PHE A 132 -10.25 11.30 3.79
N ASN A 133 -10.02 11.32 2.47
CA ASN A 133 -9.44 12.49 1.79
C ASN A 133 -10.10 12.77 0.44
#